data_AF-A0A5C8TR63-F1
#
_entry.id   AF-A0A5C8TR63-F1
#
_cell.length_a   1.000
_cell.length_b   1.000
_cell.length_c   1.000
_cell.angle_alpha   90.00
_cell.angle_beta   90.00
_cell.angle_gamma   90.00
#
_symmetry.space_group_name_H-M   'P 1'
#
loop_
_entity.id
_entity.type
_entity.pdbx_description
1 polymer ?
#
loop_
_entity_poly.entity_id
_entity_poly.type
_entity_poly.pdbx_seq_one_letter_code
_entity_poly.pdbx_strand_id
1 'polypeptide(L)'
;MPVVALVTQAAPNPSAPPPEVEHDHSAGVRAHVTQHAIRRYGDRILGFEEVFQGLEDHEAVDAMAAAGVPIGQVREWLAFYGGVAKRHGAVGICRDGVGLVLKDGRVVTVLSKRGERRRQSGR
;
A
#
# COMPACT_ATOMS: atom_id res chain seq x y z
N MET A 1 8.92 -53.21 42.25
CA MET A 1 9.50 -52.04 41.54
C MET A 1 8.89 -51.97 40.14
N PRO A 2 7.84 -51.18 39.88
CA PRO A 2 7.44 -50.85 38.52
C PRO A 2 8.07 -49.52 38.08
N VAL A 3 8.70 -49.54 36.90
CA VAL A 3 9.29 -48.37 36.24
C VAL A 3 8.16 -47.60 35.56
N VAL A 4 7.93 -46.35 36.00
CA VAL A 4 6.95 -45.45 35.39
C VAL A 4 7.60 -44.81 34.17
N ALA A 5 7.07 -45.10 32.98
CA ALA A 5 7.49 -44.43 31.74
C ALA A 5 6.99 -42.98 31.73
N LEU A 6 7.92 -42.03 31.70
CA LEU A 6 7.62 -40.61 31.57
C LEU A 6 7.23 -40.33 30.11
N VAL A 7 5.94 -40.10 29.85
CA VAL A 7 5.48 -39.59 28.55
C VAL A 7 5.91 -38.14 28.46
N THR A 8 6.87 -37.83 27.59
CA THR A 8 7.28 -36.46 27.30
C THR A 8 6.17 -35.80 26.47
N GLN A 9 5.41 -34.90 27.08
CA GLN A 9 4.42 -34.09 26.39
C GLN A 9 5.17 -33.11 25.48
N ALA A 10 5.12 -33.32 24.16
CA ALA A 10 5.66 -32.37 23.21
C ALA A 10 4.96 -31.02 23.41
N ALA A 11 5.76 -29.95 23.54
CA ALA A 11 5.24 -28.59 23.67
C ALA A 11 4.26 -28.28 22.52
N PRO A 12 3.18 -27.51 22.76
CA PRO A 12 2.32 -27.07 21.68
C PRO A 12 3.18 -26.30 20.68
N ASN A 13 3.35 -26.88 19.49
CA ASN A 13 3.94 -26.20 18.36
C ASN A 13 3.03 -24.97 18.11
N PRO A 14 3.49 -23.72 18.28
CA PRO A 14 2.68 -22.59 17.87
C PRO A 14 2.48 -22.78 16.37
N SER A 15 1.23 -23.05 15.98
CA SER A 15 0.87 -23.21 14.59
C SER A 15 1.48 -22.04 13.81
N ALA A 16 2.23 -22.35 12.75
CA ALA A 16 2.78 -21.32 11.89
C ALA A 16 1.65 -20.34 11.55
N PRO A 17 1.84 -19.02 11.71
CA PRO A 17 0.78 -18.07 11.41
C PRO A 17 0.32 -18.34 9.97
N PRO A 18 -1.00 -18.41 9.71
CA PRO A 18 -1.51 -18.59 8.36
C PRO A 18 -0.92 -17.51 7.45
N PRO A 19 -0.75 -17.78 6.14
CA PRO A 19 -0.29 -16.76 5.19
C PRO A 19 -1.12 -15.50 5.40
N GLU A 20 -0.46 -14.34 5.56
CA GLU A 20 -1.11 -13.07 5.93
C GLU A 20 -2.33 -12.82 5.04
N VAL A 21 -3.52 -13.18 5.54
CA VAL A 21 -4.77 -12.96 4.81
C VAL A 21 -5.07 -11.48 4.97
N GLU A 22 -4.96 -10.74 3.88
CA GLU A 22 -5.33 -9.34 3.86
C GLU A 22 -6.85 -9.22 3.99
N HIS A 23 -7.33 -8.82 5.17
CA HIS A 23 -8.75 -8.61 5.43
C HIS A 23 -9.22 -7.27 4.87
N ASP A 24 -10.30 -7.27 4.10
CA ASP A 24 -10.92 -6.04 3.60
C ASP A 24 -11.64 -5.27 4.72
N HIS A 25 -10.92 -4.31 5.31
CA HIS A 25 -11.46 -3.42 6.33
C HIS A 25 -12.29 -2.26 5.77
N SER A 26 -12.48 -2.14 4.46
CA SER A 26 -13.27 -1.06 3.85
C SER A 26 -14.78 -1.35 3.82
N ALA A 27 -15.23 -2.56 4.17
CA ALA A 27 -16.62 -3.00 4.00
C ALA A 27 -17.16 -2.79 2.58
N GLY A 28 -16.33 -3.04 1.57
CA GLY A 28 -16.70 -2.87 0.16
C GLY A 28 -16.63 -1.43 -0.35
N VAL A 29 -16.26 -0.46 0.51
CA VAL A 29 -16.01 0.91 0.05
C VAL A 29 -14.73 0.94 -0.77
N ARG A 30 -14.78 1.59 -1.93
CA ARG A 30 -13.59 1.89 -2.76
C ARG A 30 -13.47 3.38 -2.94
N ALA A 31 -12.24 3.89 -2.85
CA ALA A 31 -11.96 5.28 -3.17
C ALA A 31 -11.75 5.45 -4.68
N HIS A 32 -12.18 6.59 -5.21
CA HIS A 32 -11.84 6.96 -6.58
C HIS A 32 -10.37 7.37 -6.65
N VAL A 33 -9.62 6.84 -7.61
CA VAL A 33 -8.18 7.12 -7.77
C VAL A 33 -7.97 8.05 -8.96
N THR A 34 -7.35 9.20 -8.72
CA THR A 34 -7.02 10.17 -9.78
C THR A 34 -5.82 9.69 -10.60
N GLN A 35 -5.69 10.19 -11.84
CA GLN A 35 -4.47 9.98 -12.64
C GLN A 35 -3.24 10.56 -11.93
N HIS A 36 -3.39 11.71 -11.27
CA HIS A 36 -2.36 12.30 -10.42
C HIS A 36 -1.81 11.33 -9.37
N ALA A 37 -2.69 10.58 -8.69
CA ALA A 37 -2.27 9.62 -7.68
C ALA A 37 -1.46 8.46 -8.30
N ILE A 38 -1.83 8.00 -9.50
CA ILE A 38 -1.11 6.95 -10.21
C ILE A 38 0.26 7.44 -10.69
N ARG A 39 0.33 8.65 -11.25
CA ARG A 39 1.61 9.29 -11.57
C ARG A 39 2.50 9.39 -10.33
N ARG A 40 1.96 9.84 -9.20
CA ARG A 40 2.70 9.94 -7.93
C ARG A 40 3.18 8.60 -7.41
N TYR A 41 2.42 7.53 -7.64
CA TYR A 41 2.89 6.18 -7.37
C TYR A 41 4.10 5.82 -8.25
N GLY A 42 4.04 6.09 -9.55
CA GLY A 42 5.17 5.91 -10.47
C GLY A 42 6.41 6.72 -10.07
N ASP A 43 6.24 8.00 -9.74
CA ASP A 43 7.31 8.89 -9.27
C ASP A 43 7.98 8.33 -7.99
N ARG A 44 7.17 8.10 -6.95
CA ARG A 44 7.66 7.95 -5.57
C ARG A 44 7.95 6.51 -5.17
N ILE A 45 7.30 5.56 -5.82
CA ILE A 45 7.41 4.13 -5.50
C ILE A 45 8.23 3.41 -6.56
N LEU A 46 7.94 3.67 -7.85
CA LEU A 46 8.61 3.01 -8.96
C LEU A 46 9.87 3.74 -9.45
N GLY A 47 10.07 5.01 -9.07
CA GLY A 47 11.28 5.76 -9.38
C GLY A 47 11.30 6.40 -10.78
N PHE A 48 10.13 6.67 -11.37
CA PHE A 48 10.00 7.22 -12.73
C PHE A 48 10.07 8.76 -12.78
N GLU A 49 10.55 9.42 -11.72
CA GLU A 49 10.54 10.89 -11.60
C GLU A 49 11.23 11.60 -12.78
N GLU A 50 12.37 11.07 -13.25
CA GLU A 50 13.08 11.62 -14.43
C GLU A 50 12.33 11.35 -15.74
N VAL A 51 11.67 10.19 -15.84
CA VAL A 51 10.91 9.78 -17.03
C VAL A 51 9.65 10.64 -17.21
N PHE A 52 9.03 11.09 -16.12
CA PHE A 52 7.82 11.92 -16.18
C PHE A 52 8.10 13.42 -16.22
N GLN A 53 9.37 13.83 -16.32
CA GLN A 53 9.72 15.23 -16.39
C GLN A 53 9.14 15.87 -17.65
N GLY A 54 8.28 16.88 -17.48
CA GLY A 54 7.61 17.57 -18.59
C GLY A 54 6.38 16.85 -19.14
N LEU A 55 6.02 15.68 -18.59
CA LEU A 55 4.80 14.96 -18.97
C LEU A 55 3.60 15.42 -18.12
N GLU A 56 2.43 15.43 -18.73
CA GLU A 56 1.15 15.55 -18.05
C GLU A 56 0.73 14.22 -17.40
N ASP A 57 -0.26 14.27 -16.50
CA ASP A 57 -0.66 13.09 -15.71
C ASP A 57 -1.15 11.91 -16.57
N HIS A 58 -1.81 12.18 -17.69
CA HIS A 58 -2.26 11.13 -18.61
C HIS A 58 -1.08 10.53 -19.39
N GLU A 59 -0.17 11.36 -19.88
CA GLU A 59 1.03 10.93 -20.61
C GLU A 59 1.96 10.09 -19.72
N ALA A 60 2.10 10.45 -18.45
CA ALA A 60 2.88 9.67 -17.49
C ALA A 60 2.26 8.29 -17.24
N VAL A 61 0.92 8.20 -17.17
CA VAL A 61 0.21 6.92 -17.02
C VAL A 61 0.37 6.06 -18.27
N ASP A 62 0.32 6.66 -19.46
CA ASP A 62 0.54 5.96 -20.73
C ASP A 62 1.99 5.46 -20.85
N ALA A 63 2.96 6.27 -20.45
CA ALA A 63 4.37 5.88 -20.37
C ALA A 63 4.60 4.71 -19.40
N MET A 64 3.93 4.71 -18.25
CA MET A 64 3.97 3.58 -17.32
C MET A 64 3.37 2.32 -17.92
N ALA A 65 2.23 2.42 -18.62
CA ALA A 65 1.61 1.29 -19.29
C ALA A 65 2.53 0.73 -20.38
N ALA A 66 3.16 1.59 -21.17
CA ALA A 66 4.15 1.21 -22.18
C ALA A 66 5.39 0.53 -21.58
N ALA A 67 5.79 0.92 -20.36
CA ALA A 67 6.86 0.28 -19.59
C ALA A 67 6.45 -1.05 -18.92
N GLY A 68 5.22 -1.53 -19.15
CA GLY A 68 4.72 -2.80 -18.61
C GLY A 68 4.21 -2.73 -17.16
N VAL A 69 4.01 -1.52 -16.61
CA VAL A 69 3.43 -1.37 -15.27
C VAL A 69 1.95 -1.76 -15.31
N PRO A 70 1.47 -2.65 -14.41
CA PRO A 70 0.08 -3.08 -14.39
C PRO A 70 -0.83 -1.99 -13.78
N ILE A 71 -1.16 -0.96 -14.56
CA ILE A 71 -1.93 0.21 -14.11
C ILE A 71 -3.25 -0.17 -13.44
N GLY A 72 -3.94 -1.19 -13.96
CA GLY A 72 -5.19 -1.71 -13.38
C GLY A 72 -4.99 -2.17 -11.93
N GLN A 73 -3.96 -2.99 -11.68
CA GLN A 73 -3.65 -3.50 -10.34
C GLN A 73 -3.21 -2.39 -9.40
N VAL A 74 -2.40 -1.43 -9.88
CA VAL A 74 -2.00 -0.25 -9.09
C VAL A 74 -3.24 0.55 -8.68
N ARG A 75 -4.17 0.78 -9.61
CA ARG A 75 -5.41 1.51 -9.35
C ARG A 75 -6.30 0.76 -8.35
N GLU A 76 -6.46 -0.55 -8.50
CA GLU A 76 -7.24 -1.39 -7.59
C GLU A 76 -6.66 -1.36 -6.18
N TRP A 77 -5.35 -1.50 -6.05
CA TRP A 77 -4.65 -1.42 -4.77
C TRP A 77 -4.87 -0.05 -4.09
N LEU A 78 -4.68 1.05 -4.82
CA LEU A 78 -4.92 2.40 -4.31
C LEU A 78 -6.40 2.62 -3.92
N ALA A 79 -7.33 2.09 -4.72
CA ALA A 79 -8.77 2.19 -4.45
C ALA A 79 -9.20 1.40 -3.22
N PHE A 80 -8.59 0.23 -3.00
CA PHE A 80 -8.83 -0.64 -1.85
C PHE A 80 -8.43 0.05 -0.55
N TYR A 81 -7.17 0.45 -0.42
CA TYR A 81 -6.66 1.09 0.79
C TYR A 81 -7.21 2.50 1.00
N GLY A 82 -7.42 3.26 -0.08
CA GLY A 82 -8.16 4.52 -0.01
C GLY A 82 -9.60 4.29 0.47
N GLY A 83 -10.24 3.19 0.08
CA GLY A 83 -11.56 2.80 0.56
C GLY A 83 -11.62 2.60 2.08
N VAL A 84 -10.58 1.99 2.66
CA VAL A 84 -10.41 1.86 4.11
C VAL A 84 -10.37 3.24 4.78
N ALA A 85 -9.49 4.14 4.29
CA ALA A 85 -9.39 5.49 4.84
C ALA A 85 -10.73 6.25 4.73
N LYS A 86 -11.40 6.17 3.58
CA LYS A 86 -12.71 6.79 3.35
C LYS A 86 -13.77 6.28 4.33
N ARG A 87 -13.84 4.96 4.56
CA ARG A 87 -14.79 4.36 5.52
C ARG A 87 -14.62 4.94 6.91
N HIS A 88 -13.37 5.10 7.34
CA HIS A 88 -13.06 5.60 8.69
C HIS A 88 -13.01 7.13 8.78
N GLY A 89 -13.37 7.87 7.71
CA GLY A 89 -13.31 9.32 7.67
C GLY A 89 -11.88 9.88 7.78
N ALA A 90 -10.88 9.06 7.47
CA ALA A 90 -9.47 9.44 7.54
C ALA A 90 -9.06 10.24 6.30
N VAL A 91 -8.23 11.26 6.51
CA VAL A 91 -7.65 12.10 5.45
C VAL A 91 -6.43 11.45 4.79
N GLY A 92 -5.92 10.36 5.38
CA GLY A 92 -4.87 9.55 4.80
C GLY A 92 -4.64 8.23 5.53
N ILE A 93 -3.90 7.33 4.90
CA ILE A 93 -3.50 6.03 5.43
C ILE A 93 -2.07 5.73 5.01
N CYS A 94 -1.32 4.97 5.81
CA CYS A 94 -0.01 4.46 5.43
C CYS A 94 -0.04 2.94 5.40
N ARG A 95 0.34 2.35 4.28
CA ARG A 95 0.48 0.90 4.10
C ARG A 95 1.78 0.60 3.37
N ASP A 96 2.57 -0.35 3.88
CA ASP A 96 3.81 -0.82 3.26
C ASP A 96 4.80 0.31 2.87
N GLY A 97 4.85 1.36 3.68
CA GLY A 97 5.70 2.54 3.43
C GLY A 97 5.14 3.55 2.42
N VAL A 98 3.97 3.26 1.84
CA VAL A 98 3.20 4.12 0.93
C VAL A 98 2.13 4.88 1.73
N GLY A 99 2.21 6.20 1.73
CA GLY A 99 1.16 7.07 2.26
C GLY A 99 0.14 7.41 1.19
N LEU A 100 -1.14 7.24 1.45
CA LEU A 100 -2.23 7.67 0.59
C LEU A 100 -2.92 8.87 1.23
N VAL A 101 -3.14 9.93 0.46
CA VAL A 101 -3.87 11.12 0.92
C VAL A 101 -5.19 11.19 0.19
N LEU A 102 -6.24 11.43 0.96
CA LEU A 102 -7.60 11.51 0.48
C LEU A 102 -8.13 12.93 0.54
N LYS A 103 -8.89 13.30 -0.48
CA LYS A 103 -9.71 14.52 -0.51
C LYS A 103 -11.07 14.16 -1.10
N ASP A 104 -12.14 14.50 -0.40
CA ASP A 104 -13.53 14.22 -0.80
C ASP A 104 -13.77 12.74 -1.18
N GLY A 105 -13.15 11.83 -0.42
CA GLY A 105 -13.26 10.37 -0.65
C GLY A 105 -12.53 9.87 -1.91
N ARG A 106 -11.63 10.67 -2.48
CA ARG A 106 -10.77 10.31 -3.61
C ARG A 106 -9.32 10.22 -3.17
N VAL A 107 -8.57 9.22 -3.64
CA VAL A 107 -7.12 9.19 -3.50
C VAL A 107 -6.55 10.22 -4.47
N VAL A 108 -6.01 11.30 -3.92
CA VAL A 108 -5.52 12.44 -4.70
C VAL A 108 -4.01 12.46 -4.84
N THR A 109 -3.26 11.89 -3.89
CA THR A 109 -1.80 11.80 -3.99
C THR A 109 -1.26 10.60 -3.23
N VAL A 110 -0.05 10.18 -3.61
CA VAL A 110 0.73 9.12 -3.00
C VAL A 110 2.03 9.72 -2.45
N LEU A 111 2.31 9.44 -1.18
CA LEU A 111 3.52 9.80 -0.45
C LEU A 111 4.37 8.54 -0.27
N SER A 112 5.69 8.71 -0.17
CA SER A 112 6.61 7.63 0.22
C SER A 112 7.30 8.01 1.52
N LYS A 113 7.27 7.12 2.53
CA LYS A 113 8.04 7.28 3.78
C LYS A 113 9.56 7.36 3.54
N ARG A 114 10.06 6.98 2.35
CA ARG A 114 11.48 7.06 2.01
C ARG A 114 11.99 8.51 1.87
N GLY A 115 11.11 9.46 1.53
CA GLY A 115 11.44 10.88 1.40
C GLY A 115 11.35 11.71 2.70
N GLU A 116 10.54 11.28 3.67
CA GLU A 116 10.30 12.05 4.91
C GLU A 116 11.37 11.85 5.99
N ARG A 117 12.06 10.70 6.04
CA ARG A 117 13.19 10.52 6.99
C ARG A 117 14.30 11.55 6.80
N ARG A 118 14.53 12.05 5.57
CA ARG A 118 15.52 13.11 5.32
C ARG A 118 15.10 14.50 5.84
N ARG A 119 13.81 14.73 6.10
CA ARG A 119 13.31 16.03 6.59
C ARG A 119 13.11 16.10 8.10
N GLN A 120 13.05 14.96 8.79
CA GLN A 120 12.85 14.91 10.25
C GLN A 120 14.11 14.66 11.08
N SER A 121 15.22 14.20 10.49
CA SER A 121 16.52 14.05 11.19
C SER A 121 17.44 15.28 11.07
N GLY A 122 16.90 16.44 10.69
CA GLY A 122 17.64 17.70 10.53
C GLY A 122 17.14 18.81 11.46
N ARG A 123 16.85 18.47 12.72
CA ARG A 123 16.67 19.43 13.82
C ARG A 123 17.51 19.01 15.01
#